data_AF-A0A524PJD6-F1
#
_entry.id   AF-A0A524PJD6-F1
#
_cell.length_a   1.000
_cell.length_b   1.000
_cell.length_c   1.000
_cell.angle_alpha   90.00
_cell.angle_beta   90.00
_cell.angle_gamma   90.00
#
_symmetry.space_group_name_H-M   'P 1'
#
loop_
_entity.id
_entity.type
_entity.pdbx_description
1 polymer ?
#
loop_
_entity_poly.entity_id
_entity_poly.type
_entity_poly.pdbx_seq_one_letter_code
_entity_poly.pdbx_strand_id
1 'polypeptide(L)' 'GKLNYSDRAAILLRYWYDYSYEEIADTLTLSVSAVKSRLHRARRDLADGWQGQAMMLVTGGRQDEPSAI' A
#
# COMPACT_ATOMS: atom_id res chain seq x y z
N GLY A 1 4.15 -1.29 7.69
CA GLY A 1 4.58 0.09 7.41
C GLY A 1 3.36 0.98 7.24
N LYS A 2 3.37 2.21 7.77
CA LYS A 2 2.27 3.17 7.59
C LYS A 2 2.65 4.10 6.46
N LEU A 3 1.88 4.10 5.36
CA LEU A 3 2.10 5.08 4.29
C LEU A 3 1.92 6.50 4.85
N ASN A 4 2.84 7.40 4.51
CA ASN A 4 2.71 8.81 4.82
C ASN A 4 1.57 9.45 3.97
N TYR A 5 1.16 10.66 4.34
CA TYR A 5 0.04 11.35 3.70
C TYR A 5 0.22 11.49 2.18
N SER A 6 1.37 11.99 1.73
CA SER A 6 1.63 12.22 0.30
C SER A 6 1.67 10.93 -0.51
N ASP A 7 2.17 9.83 0.07
CA ASP A 7 2.22 8.53 -0.60
C ASP A 7 0.80 7.93 -0.75
N ARG A 8 -0.05 8.09 0.27
CA ARG A 8 -1.48 7.72 0.18
C ARG A 8 -2.22 8.57 -0.84
N ALA A 9 -2.00 9.89 -0.82
CA ALA A 9 -2.65 10.82 -1.76
C ALA A 9 -2.27 10.48 -3.20
N ALA A 10 -0.99 10.20 -3.48
CA ALA A 10 -0.53 9.80 -4.81
C ALA A 10 -1.20 8.50 -5.30
N ILE A 11 -1.41 7.51 -4.42
CA ILE A 11 -2.14 6.28 -4.77
C ILE A 11 -3.60 6.57 -5.09
N LEU A 12 -4.29 7.34 -4.24
CA LEU A 12 -5.70 7.67 -4.45
C LEU A 12 -5.89 8.41 -5.79
N LEU A 13 -5.12 9.46 -6.03
CA LEU A 13 -5.19 10.21 -7.28
C LEU A 13 -4.91 9.32 -8.50
N ARG A 14 -3.94 8.40 -8.40
CA ARG A 14 -3.57 7.53 -9.52
C ARG A 14 -4.61 6.45 -9.84
N TYR A 15 -5.16 5.80 -8.82
CA TYR A 15 -5.95 4.57 -8.99
C TYR A 15 -7.46 4.76 -8.82
N TRP A 16 -7.91 5.83 -8.15
CA TRP A 16 -9.34 6.14 -7.99
C TRP A 16 -9.80 7.29 -8.89
N TYR A 17 -8.92 8.27 -9.13
CA TYR A 17 -9.27 9.44 -9.94
C TYR A 17 -8.63 9.42 -11.33
N ASP A 18 -7.84 8.38 -11.65
CA ASP A 18 -7.16 8.20 -12.94
C ASP A 18 -6.24 9.35 -13.37
N TYR A 19 -5.71 10.13 -12.42
CA TYR A 19 -4.79 11.22 -12.75
C TYR A 19 -3.50 10.69 -13.38
N SER A 20 -2.94 11.46 -14.32
CA SER A 20 -1.59 11.31 -14.86
C SER A 20 -0.52 11.66 -13.82
N TYR A 21 0.75 11.33 -14.08
CA TYR A 21 1.82 11.66 -13.13
C TYR A 21 2.07 13.16 -13.05
N GLU A 22 1.83 13.87 -14.15
CA GLU A 22 1.90 15.32 -14.29
C GLU A 22 0.81 15.98 -13.43
N GLU A 23 -0.46 15.56 -13.57
CA GLU A 23 -1.55 16.10 -12.75
C GLU A 23 -1.36 15.83 -11.25
N ILE A 24 -0.80 14.67 -10.87
CA ILE A 24 -0.46 14.37 -9.48
C ILE A 24 0.67 15.27 -8.98
N ALA A 25 1.68 15.50 -9.81
CA ALA A 25 2.81 16.36 -9.47
C ALA A 25 2.33 17.79 -9.20
N ASP A 26 1.47 18.33 -10.05
CA ASP A 26 0.89 19.66 -9.88
C ASP A 26 -0.01 19.72 -8.63
N THR A 27 -0.91 18.74 -8.47
CA THR A 27 -1.86 18.69 -7.34
C THR A 27 -1.17 18.61 -5.98
N LEU A 28 -0.05 17.87 -5.89
CA LEU A 28 0.69 17.66 -4.64
C LEU A 28 1.88 18.61 -4.47
N THR A 29 2.11 19.53 -5.42
CA THR A 29 3.27 20.42 -5.45
C THR A 29 4.60 19.65 -5.37
N LEU A 30 4.74 18.64 -6.23
CA LEU A 30 5.89 17.75 -6.33
C LEU A 30 6.46 17.77 -7.75
N SER A 31 7.65 17.20 -7.94
CA SER A 31 8.12 16.85 -9.27
C SER A 31 7.55 15.50 -9.73
N VAL A 32 7.42 15.31 -11.04
CA VAL A 32 7.02 14.01 -11.64
C VAL A 32 7.94 12.87 -11.18
N SER A 33 9.25 13.13 -11.02
CA SER A 33 10.21 12.15 -10.50
C SER A 33 9.92 11.77 -9.04
N ALA A 34 9.54 12.74 -8.20
CA ALA A 34 9.14 12.49 -6.83
C ALA A 34 7.85 11.65 -6.77
N VAL A 35 6.86 11.95 -7.62
CA VAL A 35 5.61 11.16 -7.72
C VAL A 35 5.90 9.70 -8.06
N LYS A 36 6.71 9.44 -9.10
CA LYS A 36 7.10 8.07 -9.49
C LYS A 36 7.81 7.33 -8.34
N SER A 37 8.74 8.00 -7.67
CA SER A 37 9.49 7.44 -6.53
C SER A 37 8.58 7.11 -5.34
N ARG A 38 7.63 8.01 -5.03
CA ARG A 38 6.62 7.80 -3.97
C ARG A 38 5.69 6.65 -4.30
N LEU A 39 5.10 6.62 -5.50
CA LEU A 39 4.22 5.53 -5.94
C LEU A 39 4.92 4.17 -5.93
N HIS A 40 6.21 4.12 -6.27
CA HIS A 40 6.98 2.89 -6.16
C HIS A 40 7.11 2.42 -4.71
N ARG A 41 7.55 3.29 -3.80
CA ARG A 41 7.67 2.96 -2.37
C ARG A 41 6.32 2.57 -1.76
N ALA A 42 5.29 3.38 -1.99
CA ALA A 42 3.96 3.18 -1.46
C ALA A 42 3.37 1.81 -1.87
N ARG A 43 3.56 1.38 -3.13
CA ARG A 43 3.14 0.06 -3.60
C ARG A 43 3.92 -1.08 -2.94
N ARG A 44 5.22 -0.92 -2.74
CA ARG A 44 6.03 -1.92 -2.02
C ARG A 44 5.57 -2.07 -0.57
N ASP A 45 5.37 -0.95 0.13
CA ASP A 45 4.91 -0.96 1.52
C ASP A 45 3.53 -1.63 1.67
N LEU A 46 2.63 -1.43 0.70
CA LEU A 46 1.33 -2.11 0.66
C LEU A 46 1.48 -3.61 0.40
N ALA A 47 2.33 -4.00 -0.56
CA ALA A 47 2.57 -5.41 -0.87
C ALA A 47 3.17 -6.16 0.33
N ASP A 48 4.18 -5.58 0.97
CA ASP A 48 4.85 -6.17 2.14
C ASP A 48 3.85 -6.30 3.31
N GLY A 49 2.99 -5.30 3.52
CA GLY A 49 1.93 -5.34 4.52
C GLY A 49 0.88 -6.44 4.25
N TRP A 50 0.48 -6.61 3.00
CA TRP A 50 -0.46 -7.67 2.60
C TRP A 50 0.12 -9.07 2.77
N GLN A 51 1.39 -9.27 2.39
CA GLN A 51 2.06 -10.57 2.55
C GLN A 51 2.18 -10.96 4.03
N GLY A 52 2.53 -10.01 4.90
CA GLY A 52 2.57 -10.23 6.35
C GLY A 52 1.20 -10.63 6.93
N GLN A 53 0.12 -9.96 6.50
CA GLN A 53 -1.25 -10.32 6.91
C GLN A 53 -1.69 -11.68 6.37
N ALA A 54 -1.44 -11.97 5.09
CA ALA A 54 -1.76 -13.25 4.48
C ALA A 54 -1.05 -14.41 5.20
N MET A 55 0.24 -14.24 5.54
CA MET A 55 0.99 -15.24 6.30
C MET A 55 0.43 -15.44 7.72
N MET A 56 -0.03 -14.38 8.38
CA MET A 56 -0.67 -14.46 9.69
C MET A 56 -2.00 -15.23 9.63
N LEU A 57 -2.83 -15.00 8.61
CA LEU A 57 -4.09 -15.72 8.39
C LEU A 57 -3.86 -17.22 8.09
N VAL A 58 -2.80 -17.55 7.34
CA VAL A 58 -2.44 -18.94 7.02
C VAL A 58 -1.86 -19.69 8.23
N THR A 59 -1.14 -19.00 9.12
CA THR A 59 -0.48 -19.62 10.29
C THR A 59 -1.39 -19.71 11.51
N GLY A 60 -2.34 -18.78 11.66
CA GLY A 60 -3.27 -18.71 12.81
C GLY A 60 -4.43 -19.72 12.80
N GLY A 61 -4.71 -20.38 11.67
CA GLY A 61 -5.85 -21.30 11.53
C GLY A 61 -5.65 -22.73 12.08
N ARG A 62 -4.63 -23.00 12.90
CA ARG A 62 -4.34 -24.34 13.47
C ARG A 62 -4.52 -24.46 14.99
N GLN A 63 -5.20 -23.51 15.64
CA GLN A 63 -5.36 -23.54 17.11
C GLN A 63 -6.70 -24.11 17.59
N ASP A 64 -7.64 -24.41 16.69
CA ASP A 64 -8.95 -24.98 17.05
C ASP A 64 -9.03 -26.50 16.80
N GLU A 65 -8.01 -27.27 17.19
CA GLU A 65 -8.26 -28.69 17.48
C GLU A 65 -8.68 -28.80 18.95
N PRO A 66 -9.97 -29.03 19.26
CA PRO A 66 -10.33 -29.45 20.60
C PRO A 66 -9.66 -30.80 20.83
N SER A 67 -8.71 -30.82 21.75
CA SER A 67 -8.08 -32.05 22.23
C SER A 67 -9.19 -32.94 22.80
N ALA A 68 -9.71 -33.83 21.95
CA ALA A 68 -10.65 -34.85 22.35
C ALA A 68 -9.87 -35.88 23.18
N ILE A 69 -10.22 -35.89 24.46
CA ILE A 69 -9.86 -36.90 25.46
C ILE A 69 -10.46 -38.24 25.05
#